data_AF-A0A7W3XZB6-F1
#
_entry.id   AF-A0A7W3XZB6-F1
#
_cell.length_a   1.000
_cell.length_b   1.000
_cell.length_c   1.000
_cell.angle_alpha   90.00
_cell.angle_beta   90.00
_cell.angle_gamma   90.00
#
_symmetry.space_group_name_H-M   'P 1'
#
loop_
_entity.id
_entity.type
_entity.pdbx_description
1 polymer ?
#
loop_
_entity_poly.entity_id
_entity_poly.type
_entity_poly.pdbx_seq_one_letter_code
_entity_poly.pdbx_strand_id
1 'polypeptide(L)' 'REGTWSRLKACEATDCRWAYYDRSPAGRRRWCSMRVCGSRAKMRAYRARRRDGREAPDGP' A
#
# COMPACT_ATOMS: atom_id res chain seq x y z
N ARG A 1 26.89 -5.11 -17.37
CA ARG A 1 26.02 -5.82 -16.41
C ARG A 1 24.87 -4.88 -16.06
N GLU A 2 23.69 -5.12 -16.63
CA GLU A 2 22.59 -4.14 -16.68
C GLU A 2 21.73 -4.15 -15.41
N GLY A 3 21.68 -3.00 -14.72
CA GLY A 3 20.51 -2.32 -14.12
C GLY A 3 19.38 -3.08 -13.40
N THR A 4 19.56 -4.34 -13.04
CA THR A 4 18.47 -5.19 -12.48
C THR A 4 18.03 -4.76 -11.08
N TRP A 5 18.90 -4.10 -10.33
CA TRP A 5 18.62 -3.65 -8.96
C TRP A 5 17.60 -2.53 -8.87
N SER A 6 17.41 -1.73 -9.92
CA SER A 6 16.47 -0.58 -9.93
C SER A 6 15.01 -1.01 -9.75
N ARG A 7 14.70 -2.29 -10.01
CA ARG A 7 13.36 -2.86 -9.85
C ARG A 7 13.19 -3.56 -8.51
N LEU A 8 14.24 -3.74 -7.72
CA LEU A 8 14.14 -4.25 -6.35
C LEU A 8 13.64 -3.12 -5.44
N LYS A 9 12.50 -3.32 -4.80
CA LYS A 9 11.83 -2.32 -3.96
C LYS A 9 11.41 -2.92 -2.63
N ALA A 10 11.36 -2.10 -1.59
CA ALA A 10 10.71 -2.45 -0.33
C ALA A 10 9.20 -2.24 -0.43
N CYS A 11 8.41 -3.08 0.25
CA CYS A 11 6.96 -2.88 0.36
C CYS A 11 6.68 -1.57 1.12
N GLU A 12 5.80 -0.72 0.60
CA GLU A 12 5.43 0.54 1.27
C GLU A 12 4.49 0.35 2.47
N ALA A 13 4.07 -0.89 2.77
CA ALA A 13 3.14 -1.13 3.86
C ALA A 13 3.90 -1.03 5.18
N THR A 14 3.44 -0.18 6.10
CA THR A 14 4.11 0.15 7.36
C THR A 14 4.41 -1.06 8.25
N ASP A 15 3.63 -2.13 8.11
CA ASP A 15 3.74 -3.38 8.85
C ASP A 15 4.25 -4.54 7.99
N CYS A 16 4.77 -4.25 6.79
CA CYS A 16 5.37 -5.22 5.90
C CYS A 16 6.86 -4.92 5.72
N ARG A 17 7.71 -5.89 6.08
CA ARG A 17 9.18 -5.76 5.97
C ARG A 17 9.78 -6.50 4.77
N TRP A 18 8.97 -6.80 3.76
CA TRP A 18 9.39 -7.59 2.60
C TRP A 18 9.91 -6.71 1.46
N ALA A 19 11.01 -7.12 0.85
CA ALA A 19 11.44 -6.65 -0.46
C ALA A 19 10.77 -7.46 -1.59
N TYR A 20 10.61 -6.87 -2.76
CA TYR A 20 10.08 -7.53 -3.95
C TYR A 20 10.71 -6.97 -5.22
N TYR A 21 10.66 -7.77 -6.27
CA TYR A 21 11.04 -7.33 -7.61
C TYR A 21 9.82 -6.80 -8.37
N ASP A 22 9.93 -5.58 -8.89
CA ASP A 22 8.86 -4.92 -9.62
C ASP A 22 8.77 -5.41 -11.07
N ARG A 23 7.96 -6.44 -11.28
CA ARG A 23 7.62 -7.00 -12.59
C ARG A 23 6.49 -6.24 -13.32
N SER A 24 6.00 -5.13 -12.78
CA SER A 24 4.95 -4.36 -13.46
C SER A 24 5.51 -3.68 -14.72
N PRO A 25 4.77 -3.62 -15.84
CA PRO A 25 5.26 -3.01 -17.08
C PRO A 25 5.76 -1.57 -16.87
N ALA A 26 4.98 -0.77 -16.13
CA ALA A 26 5.30 0.62 -15.83
C ALA A 26 6.34 0.80 -14.70
N GLY A 27 6.71 -0.25 -13.97
CA GLY A 27 7.65 -0.15 -12.85
C GLY A 27 7.15 0.71 -11.70
N ARG A 28 5.83 0.74 -11.45
CA ARG A 28 5.17 1.61 -10.45
C ARG A 28 4.53 0.83 -9.30
N ARG A 29 4.87 -0.44 -9.16
CA ARG A 29 4.31 -1.26 -8.10
C ARG A 29 4.84 -0.76 -6.76
N ARG A 30 3.93 -0.60 -5.80
CA ARG A 30 4.20 -0.12 -4.42
C ARG A 30 4.17 -1.21 -3.35
N TRP A 31 3.62 -2.38 -3.70
CA TRP A 31 3.30 -3.45 -2.76
C TRP A 31 3.93 -4.78 -3.18
N CYS A 32 4.48 -5.54 -2.23
CA CYS A 32 5.05 -6.86 -2.48
C CYS A 32 4.04 -7.86 -3.05
N SER A 33 2.76 -7.73 -2.66
CA SER A 33 1.62 -8.51 -3.14
C SER A 33 0.39 -7.62 -3.23
N MET A 34 -0.29 -7.63 -4.38
CA MET A 34 -1.55 -6.90 -4.51
C MET A 34 -2.64 -7.56 -3.66
N ARG A 35 -2.65 -8.89 -3.60
CA ARG A 35 -3.63 -9.67 -2.83
C ARG A 35 -3.51 -9.45 -1.31
N VAL A 36 -2.29 -9.24 -0.82
CA VAL A 36 -2.03 -9.07 0.63
C VAL A 36 -1.91 -7.59 0.99
N CYS A 37 -0.80 -6.94 0.62
CA CYS A 37 -0.52 -5.56 1.04
C CYS A 37 -1.40 -4.54 0.30
N GLY A 38 -1.68 -4.76 -0.99
CA GLY A 38 -2.59 -3.90 -1.75
C GLY A 38 -4.03 -3.90 -1.19
N SER A 39 -4.58 -5.08 -0.87
CA SER A 39 -5.89 -5.21 -0.23
C SER A 39 -5.92 -4.55 1.14
N ARG A 40 -4.90 -4.76 1.99
CA ARG A 40 -4.79 -4.11 3.30
C ARG A 40 -4.80 -2.58 3.18
N ALA A 41 -4.03 -2.02 2.24
CA ALA A 41 -4.00 -0.59 1.99
C ALA A 41 -5.38 -0.04 1.57
N LYS A 42 -6.09 -0.75 0.67
CA LYS A 42 -7.46 -0.39 0.28
C LYS A 42 -8.43 -0.41 1.48
N MET A 43 -8.36 -1.44 2.32
CA MET A 43 -9.22 -1.55 3.51
C MET A 43 -8.94 -0.46 4.54
N ARG A 44 -7.67 -0.08 4.74
CA ARG A 44 -7.29 1.06 5.59
C ARG A 44 -7.89 2.37 5.08
N ALA A 45 -7.72 2.66 3.79
CA ALA A 45 -8.27 3.87 3.17
C ALA A 45 -9.81 3.90 3.25
N TYR A 46 -10.46 2.76 3.02
CA TYR A 46 -11.91 2.62 3.17
C TYR A 46 -12.39 2.92 4.60
N ARG A 47 -11.71 2.35 5.60
CA ARG A 47 -12.04 2.58 7.02
C ARG A 47 -11.80 4.03 7.44
N ALA A 48 -10.72 4.67 6.98
CA ALA A 48 -10.44 6.07 7.27
C ALA A 48 -11.59 6.97 6.78
N ARG A 49 -11.97 6.85 5.50
CA ARG A 49 -13.10 7.60 4.91
C ARG A 49 -14.42 7.41 5.66
N ARG A 50 -14.64 6.23 6.24
CA ARG A 50 -15.86 5.94 7.02
C ARG A 50 -15.83 6.47 8.45
N ARG A 51 -14.65 6.70 9.02
CA ARG A 51 -14.51 7.40 10.30
C ARG A 51 -14.77 8.89 10.11
N ASP A 52 -14.23 9.46 9.05
CA ASP A 52 -14.42 10.89 8.71
C ASP A 52 -15.89 11.20 8.40
N GLY A 53 -16.65 10.24 7.86
CA GLY A 53 -18.10 10.36 7.65
C GLY A 53 -18.97 10.10 8.89
N ARG A 54 -18.39 9.78 10.05
CA ARG A 54 -19.11 9.56 11.33
C ARG A 54 -18.72 10.56 12.42
N GLU A 55 -17.98 11.61 12.10
CA GLU A 55 -17.81 12.78 12.98
C GLU A 55 -18.98 13.75 12.72
N ALA A 56 -20.14 13.49 13.33
CA ALA A 56 -21.12 14.54 13.59
C ALA A 56 -20.76 15.14 14.95
N PRO A 57 -20.44 16.44 15.05
CA PRO A 57 -20.29 17.10 16.33
C PRO A 57 -21.68 17.34 16.91
N ASP A 58 -21.84 17.03 18.19
CA ASP A 58 -22.54 17.84 19.21
C ASP A 58 -23.09 16.91 20.29
N GLY A 59 -22.30 16.82 21.36
CA GLY A 59 -22.87 16.59 22.69
C GLY A 59 -23.64 17.83 23.13
N PRO A 60 -24.68 17.62 23.94
CA PRO A 60 -24.56 17.97 25.35
C PRO A 60 -24.30 16.76 26.25
#